data_AF-A0A920S1X3-F1
#
_entry.id   AF-A0A920S1X3-F1
#
_cell.length_a   1.000
_cell.length_b   1.000
_cell.length_c   1.000
_cell.angle_alpha   90.00
_cell.angle_beta   90.00
_cell.angle_gamma   90.00
#
_symmetry.space_group_name_H-M   'P 1'
#
loop_
_entity.id
_entity.type
_entity.pdbx_description
1 polymer ?
#
loop_
_entity_poly.entity_id
_entity_poly.type
_entity_poly.pdbx_seq_one_letter_code
_entity_poly.pdbx_strand_id
1 'polypeptide(L)' 'MVTSGPGATNTVTPVRDAMADSIPMIVICGQVNRSSIGSDAFQEAPITSVMGSVAKHVFLVTDEDKLAAQ' A
#
# COMPACT_ATOMS: atom_id res chain seq x y z
N MET A 1 3.47 -4.51 8.87
CA MET A 1 2.10 -3.95 8.97
C MET A 1 2.22 -2.49 9.40
N VAL A 2 1.56 -1.57 8.70
CA VAL A 2 1.60 -0.11 8.97
C VAL A 2 0.22 0.53 8.76
N THR A 3 0.03 1.77 9.22
CA THR A 3 -1.21 2.55 8.98
C THR A 3 -1.22 3.18 7.58
N SER A 4 -2.28 3.93 7.25
CA SER A 4 -2.41 4.70 6.00
C SER A 4 -1.44 5.87 5.93
N GLY A 5 -1.47 6.61 4.81
CA GLY A 5 -0.77 7.88 4.64
C GLY A 5 0.71 7.79 5.04
N PRO A 6 1.16 8.52 6.08
CA PRO A 6 2.56 8.57 6.48
C PRO A 6 3.14 7.19 6.88
N GLY A 7 2.32 6.31 7.45
CA GLY A 7 2.76 4.96 7.82
C GLY A 7 3.15 4.12 6.61
N ALA A 8 2.34 4.17 5.56
CA ALA A 8 2.59 3.48 4.30
C ALA A 8 3.71 4.14 3.49
N THR A 9 3.80 5.47 3.46
CA THR A 9 4.89 6.14 2.71
C THR A 9 6.27 5.90 3.31
N ASN A 10 6.37 5.72 4.63
CA ASN A 10 7.64 5.38 5.29
C ASN A 10 8.18 3.99 4.89
N THR A 11 7.37 3.12 4.30
CA THR A 11 7.83 1.82 3.81
C THR A 11 8.36 1.86 2.37
N VAL A 12 8.30 2.99 1.67
CA VAL A 12 8.77 3.09 0.27
C VAL A 12 10.23 2.67 0.14
N THR A 13 11.11 3.20 1.00
CA THR A 13 12.54 2.88 0.95
C THR A 13 12.81 1.41 1.33
N PRO A 14 12.31 0.86 2.45
CA PRO A 14 12.45 -0.57 2.76
C PRO A 14 11.87 -1.51 1.69
N VAL A 15 10.77 -1.15 1.04
CA VAL A 15 10.17 -1.95 -0.04
C VAL A 15 11.07 -1.94 -1.27
N ARG A 16 11.62 -0.78 -1.64
CA ARG A 16 12.57 -0.69 -2.76
C ARG A 16 13.83 -1.48 -2.50
N ASP A 17 14.34 -1.42 -1.26
CA ASP A 17 15.50 -2.16 -0.79
C ASP A 17 15.27 -3.67 -0.91
N ALA A 18 14.17 -4.18 -0.35
CA ALA A 18 13.78 -5.58 -0.47
C ALA A 18 13.60 -6.02 -1.94
N MET A 19 13.04 -5.16 -2.80
CA MET A 19 12.94 -5.42 -4.24
C MET A 19 14.31 -5.49 -4.93
N ALA A 20 15.30 -4.68 -4.52
CA ALA A 20 16.65 -4.72 -5.07
C ALA A 20 17.37 -6.03 -4.70
N ASP A 21 17.20 -6.46 -3.46
CA ASP A 21 17.91 -7.60 -2.88
C ASP A 21 17.15 -8.93 -3.06
N SER A 22 16.02 -8.91 -3.79
CA SER A 22 15.16 -10.08 -3.99
C SER A 22 14.68 -10.72 -2.67
N ILE A 23 14.49 -9.91 -1.63
CA ILE A 23 14.00 -10.35 -0.33
C ILE A 23 12.46 -10.47 -0.40
N PRO A 24 11.88 -11.63 -0.03
CA PRO A 24 10.43 -11.78 0.02
C PRO A 24 9.84 -10.94 1.16
N MET A 25 8.96 -9.98 0.81
CA MET A 25 8.34 -9.06 1.75
C MET A 25 6.86 -8.86 1.41
N ILE A 26 6.00 -8.78 2.44
CA ILE A 26 4.60 -8.36 2.33
C ILE A 26 4.39 -7.16 3.25
N VAL A 27 3.94 -6.04 2.67
CA VAL A 27 3.53 -4.85 3.43
C VAL A 27 2.02 -4.72 3.38
N ILE A 28 1.37 -5.01 4.51
CA ILE A 28 -0.04 -4.69 4.73
C ILE A 28 -0.11 -3.29 5.32
N CYS A 29 -0.81 -2.40 4.64
CA CYS A 29 -1.06 -1.03 5.10
C CYS A 29 -2.55 -0.71 5.15
N GLY A 30 -2.94 0.18 6.07
CA GLY A 30 -4.29 0.74 6.11
C GLY A 30 -4.54 1.71 4.95
N GLN A 31 -5.82 2.03 4.73
CA GLN A 31 -6.26 3.09 3.83
C GLN A 31 -7.46 3.80 4.47
N VAL A 32 -7.78 5.02 4.02
CA VAL A 32 -9.03 5.69 4.34
C VAL A 32 -10.24 4.86 3.89
N ASN A 33 -11.43 5.20 4.40
CA ASN A 33 -12.68 4.54 3.98
C ASN A 33 -12.82 4.60 2.44
N ARG A 34 -13.34 3.53 1.83
CA ARG A 34 -13.57 3.42 0.38
C ARG A 34 -14.31 4.64 -0.18
N SER A 35 -15.29 5.19 0.55
CA SER A 35 -16.06 6.37 0.12
C SER A 35 -15.25 7.68 0.14
N SER A 36 -14.10 7.70 0.82
CA SER A 36 -13.24 8.87 0.98
C SER A 36 -11.99 8.82 0.11
N ILE A 37 -11.77 7.75 -0.66
CA ILE A 37 -10.64 7.66 -1.60
C ILE A 37 -10.83 8.70 -2.70
N GLY A 38 -9.80 9.51 -2.94
CA GLY A 38 -9.73 10.62 -3.88
C GLY A 38 -10.24 11.96 -3.33
N SER A 39 -10.51 12.05 -2.02
CA SER A 39 -11.08 13.27 -1.41
C SER A 39 -10.09 14.12 -0.63
N ASP A 40 -8.80 13.75 -0.64
CA ASP A 40 -7.76 14.30 0.22
C ASP A 40 -8.15 14.20 1.71
N ALA A 41 -8.72 13.05 2.08
CA ALA A 41 -9.11 12.78 3.45
C ALA A 41 -7.90 12.74 4.40
N PHE A 42 -8.13 12.88 5.70
CA PHE A 42 -7.06 12.86 6.69
C PHE A 42 -6.26 11.53 6.61
N GLN A 43 -4.93 11.66 6.46
CA GLN A 43 -4.00 10.53 6.24
C GLN A 43 -4.28 9.70 4.98
N GLU A 44 -4.92 10.31 3.97
CA GLU A 44 -4.98 9.73 2.63
C GLU A 44 -3.64 9.89 1.91
N ALA A 45 -3.21 8.83 1.22
CA ALA A 45 -2.16 8.91 0.23
C ALA A 45 -2.43 7.90 -0.89
N PRO A 46 -2.04 8.19 -2.15
CA PRO A 46 -2.23 7.29 -3.29
C PRO A 46 -1.19 6.15 -3.29
N ILE A 47 -1.24 5.28 -2.27
CA ILE A 47 -0.22 4.25 -2.02
C ILE A 47 -0.04 3.29 -3.21
N THR A 48 -1.10 2.96 -3.94
CA THR A 48 -1.01 2.14 -5.15
C THR A 48 -0.09 2.78 -6.20
N SER A 49 -0.22 4.08 -6.42
CA SER A 49 0.63 4.83 -7.36
C SER A 49 2.04 4.99 -6.84
N VAL A 50 2.22 5.29 -5.55
CA VAL A 50 3.53 5.48 -4.92
C VAL A 50 4.35 4.18 -4.93
N MET A 51 3.70 3.05 -4.65
CA MET A 51 4.37 1.75 -4.58
C MET A 51 4.58 1.09 -5.95
N GLY A 52 3.87 1.54 -6.99
CA GLY A 52 3.87 0.90 -8.30
C GLY A 52 5.25 0.79 -8.98
N SER A 53 6.22 1.63 -8.60
CA SER A 53 7.60 1.58 -9.12
C SER A 53 8.61 0.90 -8.19
N VAL A 54 8.24 0.57 -6.95
CA VAL A 54 9.16 0.03 -5.94
C VAL A 54 8.77 -1.34 -5.40
N ALA A 55 7.54 -1.79 -5.64
CA ALA A 55 7.05 -3.11 -5.27
C ALA A 55 6.83 -3.97 -6.52
N LYS A 56 6.96 -5.28 -6.37
CA LYS A 56 6.71 -6.23 -7.47
C LYS A 56 5.23 -6.30 -7.86
N HIS A 57 4.35 -6.26 -6.86
CA HIS A 57 2.90 -6.26 -7.02
C HIS A 57 2.28 -5.35 -5.97
N VAL A 58 1.20 -4.65 -6.32
CA VAL A 58 0.47 -3.76 -5.42
C VAL A 58 -1.02 -3.96 -5.61
N PHE A 59 -1.75 -4.11 -4.51
CA PHE A 59 -3.16 -4.41 -4.50
C PHE A 59 -3.93 -3.39 -3.65
N LEU A 60 -5.10 -2.98 -4.11
CA LEU A 60 -6.07 -2.20 -3.34
C LEU A 60 -7.32 -3.04 -3.15
N VAL A 61 -7.60 -3.41 -1.91
CA VAL A 61 -8.76 -4.24 -1.58
C VAL A 61 -9.99 -3.36 -1.51
N THR A 62 -10.80 -3.39 -2.56
CA THR A 62 -12.08 -2.66 -2.68
C THR A 62 -13.31 -3.53 -2.39
N ASP A 63 -13.11 -4.83 -2.21
CA ASP A 63 -14.13 -5.83 -1.97
C ASP A 63 -13.54 -6.91 -1.05
N GLU A 64 -14.15 -7.10 0.12
CA GLU A 64 -13.71 -8.04 1.14
C GLU A 64 -13.82 -9.50 0.70
N ASP A 65 -14.80 -9.84 -0.15
CA ASP A 65 -14.99 -11.21 -0.64
C ASP A 65 -13.85 -11.62 -1.58
N LYS A 66 -13.16 -10.64 -2.16
CA LYS A 66 -12.00 -10.85 -3.03
C LYS A 66 -10.67 -10.94 -2.27
N LEU A 67 -10.63 -10.68 -0.97
CA LEU A 67 -9.39 -10.61 -0.20
C LEU A 67 -8.61 -11.93 -0.21
N ALA A 68 -9.29 -13.07 -0.09
CA ALA A 68 -8.65 -14.38 -0.06
C ALA A 68 -8.15 -14.85 -1.44
N ALA A 69 -8.58 -14.20 -2.52
CA ALA A 69 -8.31 -14.58 -3.91
C ALA A 69 -7.29 -13.69 -4.62
N GLN A 70 -6.72 -12.69 -3.91
CA GLN A 70 -5.73 -11.76 -4.46
C GLN A 70 -4.30 -12.28 -4.37
#